data_AF-A0A950ZPY9-F1
#
_entry.id   AF-A0A950ZPY9-F1
#
_cell.length_a   1.000
_cell.length_b   1.000
_cell.length_c   1.000
_cell.angle_alpha   90.00
_cell.angle_beta   90.00
_cell.angle_gamma   90.00
#
_symmetry.space_group_name_H-M   'P 1'
#
loop_
_entity.id
_entity.type
_entity.pdbx_description
1 polymer ?
#
loop_
_entity_poly.entity_id
_entity_poly.type
_entity_poly.pdbx_seq_one_letter_code
_entity_poly.pdbx_strand_id
1 'polypeptide(L)'
;MAVPSGAPSNRLPWIALAVGLLIIIGAVGVFLLNRRGSEVAVNTPSPIAALASPSPSPPPTLAAPSPPTSAAIASPPPSPTTVQSPIPTEAPSPSPVPTVAPTPVEVAPASPVAAETPSPIPASPAPAAPPSPTAFSGQVANAGGLGNTRADLDAAYGAPAGQTPDGLVGYRKGAYEYHVLLVPDINGRAALIVQLQQQTTAPPMTLDQAQAQARNLLPKDAQPPNPQPEGNPEFAVQRFTSATLAEALPATVFQRFGGQPGQLLAVYALDSSGGVTRIVVGAGNDPNALLNGGR
;
A
#
# COMPACT_ATOMS: atom_id res chain seq x y z
N MET A 1 -10.97 -12.19 -85.62
CA MET A 1 -10.11 -12.78 -84.56
C MET A 1 -10.61 -12.24 -83.23
N ALA A 2 -11.20 -13.09 -82.40
CA ALA A 2 -11.75 -12.71 -81.09
C ALA A 2 -10.69 -12.94 -80.01
N VAL A 3 -10.42 -11.92 -79.20
CA VAL A 3 -9.49 -11.98 -78.07
C VAL A 3 -10.26 -12.54 -76.86
N PRO A 4 -9.81 -13.63 -76.22
CA PRO A 4 -10.48 -14.17 -75.05
C PRO A 4 -10.25 -13.24 -73.85
N SER A 5 -11.35 -12.77 -73.26
CA SER A 5 -11.40 -12.02 -72.02
C SER A 5 -11.07 -12.92 -70.83
N GLY A 6 -9.87 -12.74 -70.26
CA GLY A 6 -9.46 -13.40 -69.02
C GLY A 6 -10.23 -12.85 -67.83
N ALA A 7 -11.00 -13.71 -67.15
CA ALA A 7 -11.70 -13.35 -65.93
C ALA A 7 -10.69 -13.05 -64.80
N PRO A 8 -10.89 -12.00 -63.99
CA PRO A 8 -10.01 -11.69 -62.87
C PRO A 8 -10.07 -12.81 -61.81
N SER A 9 -8.90 -13.37 -61.52
CA SER A 9 -8.69 -14.49 -60.60
C SER A 9 -8.94 -14.05 -59.15
N ASN A 10 -10.07 -14.48 -58.59
CA ASN A 10 -10.53 -14.15 -57.22
C ASN A 10 -9.76 -14.92 -56.12
N ARG A 11 -8.45 -15.16 -56.32
CA ARG A 11 -7.61 -16.00 -55.44
C ARG A 11 -6.91 -15.23 -54.32
N LEU A 12 -6.76 -13.91 -54.47
CA LEU A 12 -6.12 -13.04 -53.48
C LEU A 12 -6.73 -13.12 -52.06
N PRO A 13 -8.06 -13.12 -51.85
CA PRO A 13 -8.61 -13.19 -50.48
C PRO A 13 -8.31 -14.53 -49.79
N TRP A 14 -8.29 -15.64 -50.54
CA TRP A 14 -7.96 -16.96 -50.00
C TRP A 14 -6.49 -17.08 -49.59
N ILE A 15 -5.58 -16.47 -50.37
CA ILE A 15 -4.15 -16.42 -50.03
C ILE A 15 -3.95 -15.61 -48.74
N ALA A 16 -4.60 -14.45 -48.60
CA ALA A 16 -4.50 -13.63 -47.40
C ALA A 16 -5.00 -14.37 -46.14
N LEU A 17 -6.10 -15.12 -46.26
CA LEU A 17 -6.64 -15.93 -45.16
C LEU A 17 -5.69 -17.05 -44.75
N ALA A 18 -5.08 -17.76 -45.72
CA ALA A 18 -4.11 -18.81 -45.44
C ALA A 18 -2.86 -18.27 -44.73
N VAL A 19 -2.34 -17.11 -45.14
CA VAL A 19 -1.19 -16.46 -44.49
C VAL A 19 -1.55 -16.01 -43.07
N GLY A 20 -2.73 -15.41 -42.87
CA GLY A 20 -3.20 -15.00 -41.54
C GLY A 20 -3.30 -16.17 -40.55
N LEU A 21 -3.84 -17.31 -40.99
CA LEU A 21 -3.94 -18.51 -40.16
C LEU A 21 -2.55 -19.04 -39.74
N LEU A 22 -1.59 -19.02 -40.67
CA LEU A 22 -0.23 -19.50 -40.42
C LEU A 22 0.50 -18.66 -39.37
N ILE A 23 0.31 -17.34 -39.39
CA ILE A 23 0.86 -16.42 -38.38
C ILE A 23 0.28 -16.72 -36.99
N ILE A 24 -1.04 -16.95 -36.89
CA ILE A 24 -1.70 -17.27 -35.62
C ILE A 24 -1.15 -18.59 -35.04
N ILE A 25 -1.04 -19.63 -35.88
CA ILE A 25 -0.48 -20.93 -35.46
C ILE A 25 0.97 -20.77 -34.98
N GLY A 26 1.79 -19.98 -35.70
CA GLY A 26 3.16 -19.67 -35.31
C GLY A 26 3.25 -18.98 -33.94
N ALA A 27 2.42 -17.95 -33.70
CA ALA A 27 2.39 -17.22 -32.44
C ALA A 27 1.98 -18.11 -31.25
N VAL A 28 0.97 -18.97 -31.44
CA VAL A 28 0.54 -19.93 -30.42
C VAL A 28 1.64 -20.97 -30.15
N GLY A 29 2.33 -21.44 -31.19
CA GLY A 29 3.47 -22.36 -31.05
C GLY A 29 4.60 -21.77 -30.20
N VAL A 30 5.03 -20.54 -30.50
CA VAL A 30 6.07 -19.83 -29.72
C VAL A 30 5.63 -19.63 -28.27
N PHE A 31 4.38 -19.22 -28.05
CA PHE A 31 3.83 -19.05 -26.70
C PHE A 31 3.85 -20.35 -25.89
N LEU A 32 3.47 -21.48 -26.50
CA LEU A 32 3.49 -22.79 -25.84
C LEU A 32 4.91 -23.29 -25.55
N LEU A 33 5.89 -23.03 -26.42
CA LEU A 33 7.29 -23.35 -26.16
C LEU A 33 7.84 -22.51 -25.00
N ASN A 34 7.55 -21.21 -24.96
CA ASN A 34 8.01 -20.33 -23.88
C ASN A 34 7.38 -20.70 -22.52
N ARG A 35 6.15 -21.23 -22.54
CA ARG A 35 5.45 -21.66 -21.32
C ARG A 35 6.05 -22.92 -20.68
N ARG A 36 6.73 -23.79 -21.45
CA ARG A 36 7.35 -25.02 -20.92
C ARG A 36 8.65 -24.78 -20.15
N GLY A 37 9.30 -23.62 -20.30
CA GLY A 37 10.52 -23.27 -19.57
C GLY A 37 10.30 -22.67 -18.18
N SER A 38 9.05 -22.45 -17.76
CA SER A 38 8.71 -21.81 -16.48
C SER A 38 8.26 -22.80 -15.41
N GLU A 39 8.84 -24.01 -15.37
CA GLU A 39 8.78 -24.84 -14.16
C GLU A 39 9.66 -24.19 -13.10
N VAL A 40 9.06 -23.33 -12.28
CA VAL A 40 9.64 -22.91 -11.02
C VAL A 40 9.80 -24.16 -10.17
N ALA A 41 11.03 -24.66 -10.05
CA ALA A 41 11.38 -25.76 -9.16
C ALA A 41 11.03 -25.35 -7.72
N VAL A 42 9.85 -25.77 -7.27
CA VAL A 42 9.46 -25.71 -5.85
C VAL A 42 10.25 -26.82 -5.15
N ASN A 43 11.47 -26.48 -4.72
CA ASN A 43 12.24 -27.30 -3.81
C ASN A 43 11.50 -27.35 -2.47
N THR A 44 10.69 -28.39 -2.27
CA THR A 44 10.14 -28.75 -0.97
C THR A 44 11.24 -29.44 -0.14
N PRO A 45 11.70 -28.86 0.98
CA PRO A 45 12.61 -29.58 1.86
C PRO A 45 11.84 -30.70 2.58
N SER A 46 12.21 -31.94 2.30
CA SER A 46 11.80 -33.14 3.05
C SER A 46 12.30 -33.06 4.49
N PRO A 47 11.47 -33.35 5.51
CA PRO A 47 11.92 -33.47 6.88
C PRO A 47 12.22 -34.94 7.21
N ILE A 48 13.48 -35.36 7.10
CA ILE A 48 13.94 -36.60 7.74
C ILE A 48 15.32 -36.35 8.37
N ALA A 49 15.40 -36.74 9.64
CA ALA A 49 16.55 -36.70 10.53
C ALA A 49 17.83 -37.25 9.90
N ALA A 50 18.95 -36.56 10.14
CA ALA A 50 20.28 -37.15 10.05
C ALA A 50 21.22 -36.47 11.04
N LEU A 51 21.83 -37.29 11.88
CA LEU A 51 22.86 -36.99 12.86
C LEU A 51 24.12 -36.40 12.21
N ALA A 52 24.81 -35.55 12.99
CA ALA A 52 26.24 -35.23 12.96
C ALA A 52 26.96 -35.24 11.60
N SER A 53 27.37 -34.05 11.13
CA SER A 53 28.43 -33.91 10.12
C SER A 53 29.40 -32.79 10.52
N PRO A 54 30.70 -32.95 10.21
CA PRO A 54 31.80 -32.16 10.76
C PRO A 54 31.85 -30.73 10.21
N SER A 55 32.46 -29.87 11.03
CA SER A 55 32.64 -28.43 10.83
C SER A 55 33.26 -28.10 9.46
N PRO A 56 32.64 -27.22 8.64
CA PRO A 56 33.21 -26.80 7.37
C PRO A 56 34.39 -25.83 7.58
N SER A 57 35.51 -26.13 6.89
CA SER A 57 36.69 -25.26 6.79
C SER A 57 36.33 -23.85 6.32
N PRO A 58 37.09 -22.82 6.73
CA PRO A 58 36.81 -21.43 6.35
C PRO A 58 36.94 -21.22 4.83
N PRO A 59 36.10 -20.35 4.24
CA PRO A 59 36.11 -20.09 2.81
C PRO A 59 37.40 -19.39 2.36
N PRO A 60 37.80 -19.56 1.08
CA PRO A 60 38.91 -18.83 0.50
C PRO A 60 38.63 -17.32 0.52
N THR A 61 39.59 -16.56 1.06
CA THR A 61 39.57 -15.09 1.04
C THR A 61 39.69 -14.62 -0.41
N LEU A 62 38.58 -14.14 -0.98
CA LEU A 62 38.57 -13.49 -2.28
C LEU A 62 39.21 -12.10 -2.17
N ALA A 63 40.23 -11.87 -2.99
CA ALA A 63 40.91 -10.58 -3.08
C ALA A 63 39.94 -9.48 -3.51
N ALA A 64 40.09 -8.29 -2.90
CA ALA A 64 39.26 -7.13 -3.18
C ALA A 64 39.46 -6.64 -4.64
N PRO A 65 38.38 -6.30 -5.37
CA PRO A 65 38.49 -5.70 -6.70
C PRO A 65 39.05 -4.27 -6.61
N SER A 66 40.00 -3.97 -7.49
CA SER A 66 40.58 -2.63 -7.64
C SER A 66 39.52 -1.59 -8.04
N PRO A 67 39.59 -0.36 -7.49
CA PRO A 67 38.62 0.69 -7.83
C PRO A 67 38.77 1.16 -9.28
N PRO A 68 37.65 1.49 -9.96
CA PRO A 68 37.68 2.02 -11.32
C PRO A 68 38.29 3.43 -11.36
N THR A 69 39.16 3.65 -12.34
CA THR A 69 39.74 4.94 -12.69
C THR A 69 38.64 5.93 -13.09
N SER A 70 38.53 7.04 -12.35
CA SER A 70 37.58 8.13 -12.64
C SER A 70 37.87 8.77 -14.00
N ALA A 71 36.86 8.80 -14.87
CA ALA A 71 36.87 9.60 -16.09
C ALA A 71 36.47 11.05 -15.79
N ALA A 72 37.07 12.00 -16.51
CA ALA A 72 36.82 13.43 -16.36
C ALA A 72 35.40 13.82 -16.80
N ILE A 73 34.66 14.47 -15.91
CA ILE A 73 33.31 15.00 -16.15
C ILE A 73 33.42 16.31 -16.95
N ALA A 74 32.72 16.36 -18.08
CA ALA A 74 32.58 17.56 -18.90
C ALA A 74 31.70 18.62 -18.19
N SER A 75 32.08 19.88 -18.34
CA SER A 75 31.42 21.04 -17.72
C SER A 75 29.95 21.17 -18.18
N PRO A 76 29.01 21.47 -17.26
CA PRO A 76 27.60 21.65 -17.61
C PRO A 76 27.36 22.98 -18.38
N PRO A 77 26.32 23.03 -19.24
CA PRO A 77 25.92 24.25 -19.95
C PRO A 77 25.32 25.31 -19.01
N PRO A 78 25.33 26.60 -19.39
CA PRO A 78 24.84 27.70 -18.56
C PRO A 78 23.33 27.60 -18.30
N SER A 79 22.93 27.80 -17.04
CA SER A 79 21.53 27.81 -16.59
C SER A 79 20.72 28.98 -17.19
N PRO A 80 19.44 28.77 -17.53
CA PRO A 80 18.55 29.84 -17.96
C PRO A 80 18.20 30.80 -16.81
N THR A 81 18.25 32.10 -17.11
CA THR A 81 17.85 33.18 -16.21
C THR A 81 16.35 33.09 -15.90
N THR A 82 16.00 32.90 -14.63
CA THR A 82 14.61 32.90 -14.16
C THR A 82 14.08 34.33 -14.07
N VAL A 83 12.96 34.58 -14.76
CA VAL A 83 12.17 35.81 -14.65
C VAL A 83 11.44 35.78 -13.30
N GLN A 84 11.70 36.74 -12.43
CA GLN A 84 11.07 36.85 -11.11
C GLN A 84 9.58 37.23 -11.26
N SER A 85 8.69 36.42 -10.68
CA SER A 85 7.28 36.74 -10.50
C SER A 85 7.11 37.79 -9.39
N PRO A 86 6.15 38.72 -9.49
CA PRO A 86 5.94 39.76 -8.49
C PRO A 86 5.55 39.18 -7.13
N ILE A 87 6.19 39.68 -6.08
CA ILE A 87 5.95 39.33 -4.68
C ILE A 87 4.53 39.79 -4.28
N PRO A 88 3.68 38.92 -3.74
CA PRO A 88 2.38 39.32 -3.18
C PRO A 88 2.58 40.21 -1.96
N THR A 89 1.91 41.36 -1.93
CA THR A 89 1.84 42.25 -0.76
C THR A 89 1.01 41.58 0.34
N GLU A 90 1.62 41.32 1.50
CA GLU A 90 0.93 40.73 2.65
C GLU A 90 -0.14 41.68 3.22
N ALA A 91 -1.29 41.11 3.56
CA ALA A 91 -2.38 41.81 4.24
C ALA A 91 -2.02 42.06 5.73
N PRO A 92 -2.47 43.18 6.33
CA PRO A 92 -2.11 43.52 7.70
C PRO A 92 -2.64 42.49 8.71
N SER A 93 -1.73 42.02 9.57
CA SER A 93 -2.00 41.10 10.68
C SER A 93 -2.92 41.77 11.73
N PRO A 94 -4.00 41.11 12.20
CA PRO A 94 -4.86 41.66 13.24
C PRO A 94 -4.13 41.70 14.60
N SER A 95 -4.26 42.84 15.29
CA SER A 95 -3.74 43.04 16.65
C SER A 95 -4.32 42.01 17.65
N PRO A 96 -3.49 41.44 18.55
CA PRO A 96 -3.96 40.52 19.57
C PRO A 96 -4.84 41.21 20.62
N VAL A 97 -5.95 40.56 20.97
CA VAL A 97 -6.84 40.97 22.07
C VAL A 97 -6.17 40.61 23.41
N PRO A 98 -6.14 41.53 24.41
CA PRO A 98 -5.50 41.28 25.69
C PRO A 98 -6.21 40.18 26.50
N THR A 99 -5.42 39.22 27.00
CA THR A 99 -5.84 38.17 27.92
C THR A 99 -6.03 38.75 29.32
N VAL A 100 -7.24 38.63 29.88
CA VAL A 100 -7.55 39.01 31.26
C VAL A 100 -7.05 37.91 32.21
N ALA A 101 -6.21 38.29 33.17
CA ALA A 101 -5.69 37.38 34.21
C ALA A 101 -6.80 37.00 35.21
N PRO A 102 -6.92 35.72 35.62
CA PRO A 102 -7.88 35.30 36.62
C PRO A 102 -7.48 35.79 38.03
N THR A 103 -8.45 36.36 38.75
CA THR A 103 -8.35 36.82 40.14
C THR A 103 -8.15 35.63 41.09
N PRO A 104 -7.19 35.67 42.04
CA PRO A 104 -7.05 34.64 43.07
C PRO A 104 -8.21 34.71 44.06
N VAL A 105 -8.87 33.58 44.33
CA VAL A 105 -9.84 33.45 45.42
C VAL A 105 -9.09 32.99 46.67
N GLU A 106 -9.11 33.83 47.71
CA GLU A 106 -8.52 33.58 49.02
C GLU A 106 -9.33 32.51 49.76
N VAL A 107 -8.68 31.39 50.09
CA VAL A 107 -9.29 30.26 50.81
C VAL A 107 -9.07 30.44 52.30
N ALA A 108 -10.16 30.60 53.05
CA ALA A 108 -10.15 30.73 54.50
C ALA A 108 -9.69 29.43 55.21
N PRO A 109 -8.96 29.53 56.34
CA PRO A 109 -8.52 28.37 57.11
C PRO A 109 -9.70 27.72 57.86
N ALA A 110 -9.99 26.45 57.53
CA ALA A 110 -10.97 25.64 58.24
C ALA A 110 -10.43 25.13 59.58
N SER A 111 -11.28 25.17 60.61
CA SER A 111 -10.99 24.68 61.97
C SER A 111 -10.82 23.16 62.03
N PRO A 112 -10.00 22.63 62.95
CA PRO A 112 -9.82 21.20 63.14
C PRO A 112 -11.07 20.57 63.78
N VAL A 113 -11.81 19.79 63.00
CA VAL A 113 -12.92 18.95 63.48
C VAL A 113 -12.37 17.61 63.97
N ALA A 114 -12.84 17.18 65.14
CA ALA A 114 -12.45 15.94 65.80
C ALA A 114 -12.66 14.71 64.89
N ALA A 115 -11.67 13.81 64.91
CA ALA A 115 -11.66 12.59 64.12
C ALA A 115 -12.71 11.59 64.62
N GLU A 116 -13.85 11.54 63.94
CA GLU A 116 -14.78 10.40 64.03
C GLU A 116 -14.21 9.23 63.23
N THR A 117 -14.16 8.05 63.86
CA THR A 117 -13.73 6.80 63.24
C THR A 117 -14.65 6.47 62.06
N PRO A 118 -14.16 6.47 60.80
CA PRO A 118 -15.01 6.28 59.63
C PRO A 118 -15.61 4.88 59.64
N SER A 119 -16.95 4.81 59.62
CA SER A 119 -17.65 3.57 59.28
C SER A 119 -17.25 3.13 57.86
N PRO A 120 -17.09 1.82 57.61
CA PRO A 120 -16.72 1.32 56.29
C PRO A 120 -17.79 1.74 55.27
N ILE A 121 -17.39 2.60 54.34
CA ILE A 121 -18.24 3.00 53.21
C ILE A 121 -18.46 1.73 52.37
N PRO A 122 -19.72 1.33 52.10
CA PRO A 122 -20.00 0.19 51.24
C PRO A 122 -19.33 0.42 49.87
N ALA A 123 -18.58 -0.58 49.40
CA ALA A 123 -17.88 -0.50 48.13
C ALA A 123 -18.87 -0.14 47.02
N SER A 124 -18.63 1.00 46.35
CA SER A 124 -19.42 1.41 45.20
C SER A 124 -19.36 0.28 44.16
N PRO A 125 -20.51 -0.17 43.62
CA PRO A 125 -20.52 -1.26 42.65
C PRO A 125 -19.58 -0.90 41.49
N ALA A 126 -18.71 -1.85 41.14
CA ALA A 126 -17.80 -1.69 40.01
C ALA A 126 -18.63 -1.34 38.75
N PRO A 127 -18.23 -0.32 37.96
CA PRO A 127 -18.88 -0.03 36.70
C PRO A 127 -18.99 -1.30 35.87
N ALA A 128 -20.18 -1.59 35.34
CA ALA A 128 -20.39 -2.72 34.45
C ALA A 128 -19.37 -2.66 33.31
N ALA A 129 -18.74 -3.79 33.00
CA ALA A 129 -17.82 -3.86 31.86
C ALA A 129 -18.57 -3.41 30.59
N PRO A 130 -17.96 -2.56 29.75
CA PRO A 130 -18.60 -2.16 28.50
C PRO A 130 -18.90 -3.40 27.65
N PRO A 131 -20.02 -3.41 26.91
CA PRO A 131 -20.35 -4.54 26.04
C PRO A 131 -19.24 -4.76 25.01
N SER A 132 -18.88 -6.02 24.78
CA SER A 132 -17.96 -6.38 23.69
C SER A 132 -18.53 -5.88 22.35
N PRO A 133 -17.71 -5.28 21.49
CA PRO A 133 -18.18 -4.78 20.19
C PRO A 133 -18.73 -5.94 19.35
N THR A 134 -19.92 -5.76 18.79
CA THR A 134 -20.49 -6.71 17.83
C THR A 134 -19.56 -6.84 16.64
N ALA A 135 -19.18 -8.06 16.28
CA ALA A 135 -18.33 -8.29 15.12
C ALA A 135 -19.04 -7.86 13.83
N PHE A 136 -18.39 -7.01 13.04
CA PHE A 136 -18.85 -6.68 11.69
C PHE A 136 -18.85 -7.97 10.83
N SER A 137 -19.94 -8.26 10.14
CA SER A 137 -20.10 -9.48 9.31
C SER A 137 -20.14 -9.20 7.81
N GLY A 138 -20.00 -7.94 7.39
CA GLY A 138 -20.03 -7.53 6.00
C GLY A 138 -18.67 -7.61 5.29
N GLN A 139 -18.74 -7.54 3.95
CA GLN A 139 -17.59 -7.27 3.10
C GLN A 139 -17.43 -5.75 2.96
N VAL A 140 -16.25 -5.22 3.31
CA VAL A 140 -16.00 -3.76 3.36
C VAL A 140 -15.61 -3.24 1.98
N ALA A 141 -14.71 -3.95 1.31
CA ALA A 141 -14.15 -3.59 0.01
C ALA A 141 -14.38 -4.69 -1.03
N ASN A 142 -13.94 -4.49 -2.27
CA ASN A 142 -13.90 -5.58 -3.25
C ASN A 142 -12.93 -6.69 -2.80
N ALA A 143 -12.98 -7.86 -3.45
CA ALA A 143 -12.12 -9.00 -3.10
C ALA A 143 -10.63 -8.59 -3.05
N GLY A 144 -9.97 -8.86 -1.92
CA GLY A 144 -8.58 -8.44 -1.69
C GLY A 144 -8.39 -7.06 -1.04
N GLY A 145 -9.45 -6.25 -0.91
CA GLY A 145 -9.36 -4.89 -0.41
C GLY A 145 -9.30 -4.73 1.12
N LEU A 146 -9.16 -3.47 1.55
CA LEU A 146 -9.03 -3.03 2.94
C LEU A 146 -10.28 -3.38 3.75
N GLY A 147 -10.10 -3.76 5.02
CA GLY A 147 -11.18 -4.14 5.92
C GLY A 147 -11.75 -5.55 5.70
N ASN A 148 -11.38 -6.24 4.62
CA ASN A 148 -11.77 -7.63 4.40
C ASN A 148 -11.02 -8.59 5.35
N THR A 149 -11.60 -9.76 5.57
CA THR A 149 -11.04 -10.78 6.47
C THR A 149 -9.88 -11.53 5.81
N ARG A 150 -9.09 -12.24 6.62
CA ARG A 150 -8.05 -13.15 6.12
C ARG A 150 -8.57 -14.13 5.06
N ALA A 151 -9.73 -14.74 5.32
CA ALA A 151 -10.33 -15.72 4.41
C ALA A 151 -10.69 -15.09 3.05
N ASP A 152 -11.19 -13.85 3.04
CA ASP A 152 -11.51 -13.12 1.81
C ASP A 152 -10.25 -12.81 0.99
N LEU A 153 -9.16 -12.46 1.67
CA LEU A 153 -7.86 -12.22 1.02
C LEU A 153 -7.29 -13.52 0.43
N ASP A 154 -7.39 -14.63 1.16
CA ASP A 154 -6.95 -15.95 0.69
C ASP A 154 -7.77 -16.41 -0.52
N ALA A 155 -9.07 -16.14 -0.54
CA ALA A 155 -9.93 -16.38 -1.71
C ALA A 155 -9.56 -15.47 -2.90
N ALA A 156 -9.18 -14.21 -2.65
CA ALA A 156 -8.86 -13.24 -3.69
C ALA A 156 -7.46 -13.44 -4.31
N TYR A 157 -6.48 -13.81 -3.49
CA TYR A 157 -5.06 -13.86 -3.86
C TYR A 157 -4.45 -15.26 -3.85
N GLY A 158 -5.11 -16.25 -3.24
CA GLY A 158 -4.57 -17.58 -3.00
C GLY A 158 -3.89 -17.71 -1.64
N ALA A 159 -3.18 -18.81 -1.43
CA ALA A 159 -2.44 -19.06 -0.19
C ALA A 159 -1.35 -17.99 0.05
N PRO A 160 -1.03 -17.66 1.32
CA PRO A 160 0.08 -16.77 1.63
C PRO A 160 1.41 -17.32 1.10
N ALA A 161 2.24 -16.43 0.57
CA ALA A 161 3.61 -16.72 0.14
C ALA A 161 4.62 -16.65 1.29
N GLY A 162 4.26 -16.03 2.42
CA GLY A 162 5.11 -15.86 3.59
C GLY A 162 4.64 -14.71 4.47
N GLN A 163 5.46 -14.33 5.44
CA GLN A 163 5.24 -13.17 6.30
C GLN A 163 6.54 -12.37 6.38
N THR A 164 6.46 -11.04 6.32
CA THR A 164 7.62 -10.15 6.52
C THR A 164 8.03 -10.14 8.00
N PRO A 165 9.28 -9.70 8.32
CA PRO A 165 9.70 -9.53 9.72
C PRO A 165 8.77 -8.62 10.54
N ASP A 166 8.16 -7.62 9.89
CA ASP A 166 7.18 -6.69 10.48
C ASP A 166 5.77 -7.27 10.64
N GLY A 167 5.60 -8.55 10.29
CA GLY A 167 4.36 -9.29 10.49
C GLY A 167 3.34 -9.11 9.38
N LEU A 168 3.68 -8.51 8.24
CA LEU A 168 2.77 -8.38 7.11
C LEU A 168 2.71 -9.70 6.35
N VAL A 169 1.51 -10.19 6.08
CA VAL A 169 1.36 -11.42 5.32
C VAL A 169 1.47 -11.14 3.83
N GLY A 170 2.38 -11.85 3.17
CA GLY A 170 2.67 -11.72 1.75
C GLY A 170 1.78 -12.60 0.88
N TYR A 171 1.31 -12.04 -0.23
CA TYR A 171 0.55 -12.72 -1.28
C TYR A 171 1.13 -12.39 -2.65
N ARG A 172 0.92 -13.28 -3.62
CA ARG A 172 1.37 -13.07 -5.01
C ARG A 172 0.22 -13.31 -5.97
N LYS A 173 -0.04 -12.36 -6.87
CA LYS A 173 -1.05 -12.51 -7.92
C LYS A 173 -0.59 -11.80 -9.19
N GLY A 174 -0.31 -12.60 -10.22
CA GLY A 174 0.21 -12.09 -11.49
C GLY A 174 1.57 -11.42 -11.29
N ALA A 175 1.71 -10.18 -11.73
CA ALA A 175 2.93 -9.38 -11.62
C ALA A 175 3.06 -8.59 -10.30
N TYR A 176 2.15 -8.82 -9.33
CA TYR A 176 2.08 -8.05 -8.10
C TYR A 176 2.31 -8.90 -6.86
N GLU A 177 2.99 -8.31 -5.89
CA GLU A 177 3.10 -8.77 -4.51
C GLU A 177 2.25 -7.87 -3.62
N TYR A 178 1.51 -8.47 -2.69
CA TYR A 178 0.70 -7.76 -1.72
C TYR A 178 1.20 -8.11 -0.32
N HIS A 179 1.59 -7.13 0.47
CA HIS A 179 1.90 -7.31 1.90
C HIS A 179 0.77 -6.70 2.71
N VAL A 180 0.12 -7.51 3.53
CA VAL A 180 -1.10 -7.13 4.25
C VAL A 180 -0.87 -7.18 5.74
N LEU A 181 -1.09 -6.06 6.43
CA LEU A 181 -1.19 -6.04 7.88
C LEU A 181 -2.59 -6.48 8.29
N LEU A 182 -2.66 -7.59 9.02
CA LEU A 182 -3.91 -8.08 9.60
C LEU A 182 -4.01 -7.61 11.05
N VAL A 183 -5.18 -7.08 11.42
CA VAL A 183 -5.48 -6.78 12.82
C VAL A 183 -5.52 -8.09 13.60
N PRO A 184 -4.95 -8.15 14.82
CA PRO A 184 -5.08 -9.32 15.69
C PRO A 184 -6.48 -9.38 16.32
N ASP A 185 -7.53 -9.41 15.49
CA ASP A 185 -8.91 -9.64 15.88
C ASP A 185 -9.35 -11.06 15.49
N ILE A 186 -10.55 -11.46 15.90
CA ILE A 186 -11.07 -12.82 15.65
C ILE A 186 -11.17 -13.15 14.15
N ASN A 187 -11.27 -12.14 13.28
CA ASN A 187 -11.43 -12.33 11.84
C ASN A 187 -10.19 -11.95 11.01
N GLY A 188 -9.13 -11.44 11.64
CA GLY A 188 -7.90 -11.01 10.96
C GLY A 188 -8.15 -10.02 9.83
N ARG A 189 -8.75 -8.85 10.10
CA ARG A 189 -9.11 -7.89 9.05
C ARG A 189 -7.91 -7.09 8.53
N ALA A 190 -7.89 -6.81 7.23
CA ALA A 190 -6.84 -6.00 6.59
C ALA A 190 -6.89 -4.54 7.02
N ALA A 191 -5.84 -4.05 7.69
CA ALA A 191 -5.68 -2.65 8.10
C ALA A 191 -4.71 -1.85 7.23
N LEU A 192 -3.81 -2.54 6.52
CA LEU A 192 -2.83 -1.98 5.59
C LEU A 192 -2.64 -2.98 4.46
N ILE A 193 -2.57 -2.49 3.24
CA ILE A 193 -2.22 -3.26 2.05
C ILE A 193 -1.14 -2.49 1.30
N VAL A 194 0.00 -3.14 1.12
CA VAL A 194 1.10 -2.67 0.29
C VAL A 194 1.11 -3.49 -0.99
N GLN A 195 0.93 -2.85 -2.13
CA GLN A 195 1.06 -3.47 -3.45
C GLN A 195 2.37 -3.05 -4.09
N LEU A 196 3.17 -4.05 -4.47
CA LEU A 196 4.47 -3.92 -5.11
C LEU A 196 4.43 -4.59 -6.49
N GLN A 197 5.07 -3.99 -7.48
CA GLN A 197 5.25 -4.60 -8.80
C GLN A 197 6.51 -5.48 -8.77
N GLN A 198 6.38 -6.80 -8.96
CA GLN A 198 7.51 -7.75 -8.84
C GLN A 198 8.46 -7.73 -10.04
N GLN A 199 7.97 -7.30 -11.20
CA GLN A 199 8.78 -7.28 -12.43
C GLN A 199 9.54 -5.96 -12.54
N THR A 200 10.85 -6.04 -12.33
CA THR A 200 11.81 -4.96 -12.63
C THR A 200 11.81 -4.55 -14.11
N THR A 201 11.24 -5.38 -14.99
CA THR A 201 11.12 -5.11 -16.43
C THR A 201 9.78 -4.52 -16.83
N ALA A 202 8.79 -4.49 -15.93
CA ALA A 202 7.52 -3.87 -16.26
C ALA A 202 7.67 -2.34 -16.17
N PRO A 203 7.09 -1.59 -17.13
CA PRO A 203 7.12 -0.13 -17.05
C PRO A 203 6.43 0.34 -15.76
N PRO A 204 6.94 1.41 -15.13
CA PRO A 204 6.32 1.95 -13.93
C PRO A 204 4.90 2.41 -14.25
N MET A 205 4.01 2.27 -13.27
CA MET A 205 2.60 2.55 -13.45
C MET A 205 2.36 4.06 -13.52
N THR A 206 1.49 4.55 -14.41
CA THR A 206 1.12 5.97 -14.36
C THR A 206 0.31 6.26 -13.10
N LEU A 207 0.32 7.51 -12.63
CA LEU A 207 -0.46 7.89 -11.44
C LEU A 207 -1.95 7.54 -11.60
N ASP A 208 -2.55 7.80 -12.77
CA ASP A 208 -3.97 7.47 -13.03
C ASP A 208 -4.24 5.95 -12.96
N GLN A 209 -3.34 5.13 -13.51
CA GLN A 209 -3.45 3.68 -13.42
C GLN A 209 -3.34 3.22 -11.96
N ALA A 210 -2.43 3.80 -11.18
CA ALA A 210 -2.25 3.47 -9.78
C ALA A 210 -3.46 3.88 -8.94
N GLN A 211 -4.06 5.02 -9.24
CA GLN A 211 -5.31 5.46 -8.61
C GLN A 211 -6.45 4.49 -8.90
N ALA A 212 -6.59 4.02 -10.15
CA ALA A 212 -7.59 3.02 -10.51
C ALA A 212 -7.36 1.69 -9.78
N GLN A 213 -6.10 1.26 -9.63
CA GLN A 213 -5.76 0.06 -8.85
C GLN A 213 -6.09 0.25 -7.36
N ALA A 214 -5.69 1.36 -6.76
CA ALA A 214 -5.98 1.68 -5.36
C ALA A 214 -7.49 1.70 -5.09
N ARG A 215 -8.30 2.25 -6.02
CA ARG A 215 -9.77 2.27 -5.90
C ARG A 215 -10.39 0.89 -5.78
N ASN A 216 -9.79 -0.15 -6.36
CA ASN A 216 -10.25 -1.52 -6.19
C ASN A 216 -9.96 -2.10 -4.79
N LEU A 217 -9.01 -1.52 -4.07
CA LEU A 217 -8.64 -1.92 -2.71
C LEU A 217 -9.39 -1.12 -1.63
N LEU A 218 -10.05 -0.02 -1.99
CA LEU A 218 -10.77 0.83 -1.04
C LEU A 218 -12.17 0.26 -0.71
N PRO A 219 -12.72 0.61 0.46
CA PRO A 219 -14.14 0.40 0.77
C PRO A 219 -15.06 0.99 -0.29
N LYS A 220 -16.22 0.37 -0.52
CA LYS A 220 -17.16 0.82 -1.56
C LYS A 220 -17.77 2.20 -1.28
N ASP A 221 -17.85 2.57 0.00
CA ASP A 221 -18.33 3.87 0.48
C ASP A 221 -17.22 4.90 0.67
N ALA A 222 -15.97 4.60 0.24
CA ALA A 222 -14.85 5.52 0.40
C ALA A 222 -15.01 6.79 -0.44
N GLN A 223 -15.17 7.92 0.23
CA GLN A 223 -15.31 9.24 -0.40
C GLN A 223 -14.04 10.08 -0.23
N PRO A 224 -13.51 10.69 -1.30
CA PRO A 224 -12.40 11.62 -1.17
C PRO A 224 -12.89 12.95 -0.57
N PRO A 225 -12.23 13.53 0.44
CA PRO A 225 -12.54 14.87 0.92
C PRO A 225 -12.09 15.94 -0.09
N ASN A 226 -11.09 15.63 -0.92
CA ASN A 226 -10.57 16.50 -1.98
C ASN A 226 -10.33 15.65 -3.25
N PRO A 227 -10.82 16.06 -4.44
CA PRO A 227 -10.56 15.34 -5.68
C PRO A 227 -9.08 15.34 -6.11
N GLN A 228 -8.29 16.34 -5.67
CA GLN A 228 -6.90 16.46 -6.10
C GLN A 228 -5.94 15.74 -5.13
N PRO A 229 -5.05 14.86 -5.61
CA PRO A 229 -4.02 14.25 -4.79
C PRO A 229 -3.10 15.31 -4.16
N GLU A 230 -2.82 15.16 -2.87
CA GLU A 230 -1.76 15.87 -2.17
C GLU A 230 -0.42 15.20 -2.45
N GLY A 231 0.72 15.85 -2.25
CA GLY A 231 2.01 15.15 -2.37
C GLY A 231 3.23 16.03 -2.65
N ASN A 232 4.34 15.35 -2.92
CA ASN A 232 5.61 15.90 -3.32
C ASN A 232 6.18 15.07 -4.51
N PRO A 233 7.39 15.34 -5.01
CA PRO A 233 7.97 14.58 -6.12
C PRO A 233 8.22 13.08 -5.82
N GLU A 234 8.29 12.68 -4.55
CA GLU A 234 8.57 11.30 -4.14
C GLU A 234 7.29 10.48 -3.88
N PHE A 235 6.18 11.14 -3.54
CA PHE A 235 4.91 10.47 -3.32
C PHE A 235 3.70 11.37 -3.56
N ALA A 236 2.61 10.74 -4.02
CA ALA A 236 1.28 11.33 -4.04
C ALA A 236 0.38 10.65 -3.00
N VAL A 237 -0.61 11.36 -2.47
CA VAL A 237 -1.52 10.92 -1.41
C VAL A 237 -2.95 11.26 -1.79
N GLN A 238 -3.85 10.30 -1.67
CA GLN A 238 -5.29 10.52 -1.68
C GLN A 238 -5.87 10.13 -0.33
N ARG A 239 -6.60 11.05 0.29
CA ARG A 239 -7.30 10.81 1.55
C ARG A 239 -8.72 10.36 1.27
N PHE A 240 -9.30 9.57 2.16
CA PHE A 240 -10.69 9.14 2.10
C PHE A 240 -11.32 9.04 3.47
N THR A 241 -12.64 9.02 3.48
CA THR A 241 -13.45 8.63 4.63
C THR A 241 -14.39 7.48 4.24
N SER A 242 -14.56 6.50 5.12
CA SER A 242 -15.48 5.36 4.96
C SER A 242 -16.13 5.03 6.30
N ALA A 243 -17.46 5.02 6.34
CA ALA A 243 -18.21 4.63 7.53
C ALA A 243 -18.13 3.13 7.75
N THR A 244 -18.22 2.32 6.69
CA THR A 244 -18.15 0.86 6.81
C THR A 244 -16.79 0.39 7.34
N LEU A 245 -15.71 1.06 6.97
CA LEU A 245 -14.39 0.76 7.52
C LEU A 245 -14.28 1.15 9.00
N ALA A 246 -14.92 2.26 9.42
CA ALA A 246 -14.96 2.70 10.82
C ALA A 246 -15.63 1.67 11.72
N GLU A 247 -16.66 0.99 11.22
CA GLU A 247 -17.37 -0.08 11.93
C GLU A 247 -16.58 -1.40 11.90
N ALA A 248 -15.84 -1.66 10.82
CA ALA A 248 -15.13 -2.92 10.63
C ALA A 248 -13.79 -3.01 11.36
N LEU A 249 -13.13 -1.89 11.65
CA LEU A 249 -11.81 -1.85 12.28
C LEU A 249 -11.86 -1.18 13.67
N PRO A 250 -11.10 -1.69 14.66
CA PRO A 250 -10.97 -1.02 15.96
C PRO A 250 -10.37 0.38 15.83
N ALA A 251 -10.83 1.32 16.66
CA ALA A 251 -10.31 2.70 16.69
C ALA A 251 -8.78 2.79 16.88
N THR A 252 -8.19 1.86 17.63
CA THR A 252 -6.74 1.79 17.88
C THR A 252 -5.93 1.58 16.61
N VAL A 253 -6.51 0.93 15.59
CA VAL A 253 -5.86 0.74 14.28
C VAL A 253 -5.69 2.08 13.57
N PHE A 254 -6.72 2.93 13.57
CA PHE A 254 -6.66 4.27 12.98
C PHE A 254 -5.68 5.18 13.72
N GLN A 255 -5.70 5.13 15.06
CA GLN A 255 -4.81 5.92 15.91
C GLN A 255 -3.33 5.58 15.66
N ARG A 256 -3.01 4.31 15.42
CA ARG A 256 -1.65 3.85 15.07
C ARG A 256 -1.07 4.58 13.86
N PHE A 257 -1.93 4.98 12.93
CA PHE A 257 -1.57 5.67 11.69
C PHE A 257 -2.10 7.13 11.67
N GLY A 258 -2.25 7.74 12.86
CA GLY A 258 -2.55 9.16 13.02
C GLY A 258 -3.94 9.60 12.53
N GLY A 259 -4.92 8.69 12.46
CA GLY A 259 -6.27 8.99 11.97
C GLY A 259 -7.38 8.74 12.98
N GLN A 260 -8.58 9.23 12.65
CA GLN A 260 -9.84 8.94 13.32
C GLN A 260 -10.52 7.70 12.69
N PRO A 261 -11.44 7.02 13.39
CA PRO A 261 -12.24 5.93 12.82
C PRO A 261 -12.85 6.31 11.47
N GLY A 262 -12.64 5.46 10.47
CA GLY A 262 -13.11 5.66 9.11
C GLY A 262 -12.20 6.51 8.21
N GLN A 263 -11.16 7.14 8.74
CA GLN A 263 -10.14 7.80 7.91
C GLN A 263 -9.20 6.75 7.32
N LEU A 264 -8.90 6.88 6.04
CA LEU A 264 -7.94 6.06 5.35
C LEU A 264 -7.27 6.87 4.25
N LEU A 265 -6.14 6.38 3.75
CA LEU A 265 -5.46 7.02 2.63
C LEU A 265 -4.81 5.99 1.70
N ALA A 266 -4.58 6.44 0.47
CA ALA A 266 -3.76 5.75 -0.52
C ALA A 266 -2.51 6.60 -0.79
N VAL A 267 -1.32 6.05 -0.55
CA VAL A 267 -0.03 6.64 -0.90
C VAL A 267 0.52 5.95 -2.15
N TYR A 268 0.99 6.74 -3.10
CA TYR A 268 1.63 6.30 -4.33
C TYR A 268 3.09 6.72 -4.27
N ALA A 269 4.02 5.78 -4.13
CA ALA A 269 5.45 6.10 -4.17
C ALA A 269 5.89 6.26 -5.63
N LEU A 270 6.54 7.38 -5.93
CA LEU A 270 6.98 7.78 -7.25
C LEU A 270 8.48 7.52 -7.41
N ASP A 271 8.90 7.09 -8.59
CA ASP A 271 10.30 7.09 -9.00
C ASP A 271 10.73 8.47 -9.55
N SER A 272 12.00 8.59 -9.95
CA SER A 272 12.55 9.84 -10.51
C SER A 272 11.91 10.27 -11.83
N SER A 273 11.18 9.38 -12.51
CA SER A 273 10.43 9.68 -13.74
C SER A 273 8.97 10.07 -13.47
N GLY A 274 8.54 10.05 -12.20
CA GLY A 274 7.15 10.26 -11.80
C GLY A 274 6.27 9.02 -11.95
N GLY A 275 6.85 7.86 -12.22
CA GLY A 275 6.16 6.58 -12.31
C GLY A 275 5.90 5.98 -10.93
N VAL A 276 4.72 5.40 -10.73
CA VAL A 276 4.34 4.75 -9.46
C VAL A 276 4.95 3.36 -9.40
N THR A 277 5.76 3.11 -8.38
CA THR A 277 6.41 1.81 -8.13
C THR A 277 5.74 1.02 -7.01
N ARG A 278 4.98 1.72 -6.15
CA ARG A 278 4.34 1.15 -4.97
C ARG A 278 3.04 1.87 -4.64
N ILE A 279 2.02 1.10 -4.30
CA ILE A 279 0.73 1.60 -3.80
C ILE A 279 0.57 1.13 -2.35
N VAL A 280 0.28 2.04 -1.43
CA VAL A 280 0.02 1.72 -0.03
C VAL A 280 -1.37 2.23 0.33
N VAL A 281 -2.29 1.33 0.70
CA VAL A 281 -3.64 1.68 1.14
C VAL A 281 -3.81 1.24 2.58
N GLY A 282 -4.18 2.14 3.48
CA GLY A 282 -4.34 1.78 4.89
C GLY A 282 -5.22 2.73 5.68
N ALA A 283 -5.71 2.22 6.82
CA ALA A 283 -6.45 2.99 7.79
C ALA A 283 -5.54 4.04 8.45
N GLY A 284 -6.04 5.25 8.67
CA GLY A 284 -5.26 6.36 9.23
C GLY A 284 -5.29 7.62 8.38
N ASN A 285 -4.50 8.61 8.80
CA ASN A 285 -4.39 9.91 8.11
C ASN A 285 -2.94 10.41 7.99
N ASP A 286 -1.96 9.62 8.43
CA ASP A 286 -0.53 9.95 8.33
C ASP A 286 0.15 9.12 7.21
N PRO A 287 0.53 9.75 6.07
CA PRO A 287 1.19 9.04 4.97
C PRO A 287 2.57 8.50 5.36
N ASN A 288 3.30 9.15 6.27
CA ASN A 288 4.63 8.69 6.69
C ASN A 288 4.51 7.45 7.57
N ALA A 289 3.55 7.45 8.50
CA ALA A 289 3.27 6.27 9.33
C ALA A 289 2.92 5.04 8.47
N LEU A 290 2.15 5.24 7.39
CA LEU A 290 1.78 4.17 6.47
C LEU A 290 2.93 3.68 5.60
N LEU A 291 3.76 4.59 5.07
CA LEU A 291 4.96 4.21 4.32
C LEU A 291 5.97 3.44 5.17
N ASN A 292 6.07 3.78 6.46
CA ASN A 292 6.93 3.08 7.42
C ASN A 292 6.35 1.76 7.89
N GLY A 293 5.03 1.67 8.06
CA GLY A 293 4.34 0.45 8.50
C GLY A 293 4.32 -0.68 7.47
N GLY A 294 4.75 -0.42 6.23
CA GLY A 294 4.83 -1.42 5.16
C GLY A 294 6.26 -1.76 4.73
N ARG A 295 7.28 -1.41 5.50
CA ARG A 295 8.67 -1.78 5.18
C ARG A 295 8.95 -3.24 5.55
#